data_AF-A0A928BMY6-F1
#
_entry.id   AF-A0A928BMY6-F1
#
_cell.length_a   1.000
_cell.length_b   1.000
_cell.length_c   1.000
_cell.angle_alpha   90.00
_cell.angle_beta   90.00
_cell.angle_gamma   90.00
#
_symmetry.space_group_name_H-M   'P 1'
#
loop_
_entity.id
_entity.type
_entity.pdbx_description
1 polymer ?
#
loop_
_entity_poly.entity_id
_entity_poly.type
_entity_poly.pdbx_seq_one_letter_code
_entity_poly.pdbx_strand_id
1 'polypeptide(L)'
;MQSGIKKVKKCWLVAAKWLPCGPKTKKTNILRRLFISISFFLCVLPQGFSQPATRQRGNASYYADRFHGRLMSNGKPYHRDSMTCAHLRYPLGTWLHVRNLSNGREVNVQVTDRGPYSRKFVIDLSRAAARELDIITYGFRQVEITPFIPARVPYLIEPSSERPELSLGFSDDEDFFKPYKIDDSLREVLHNDTTLLHRVKRIKKLAK
;
A
#
# COMPACT_ATOMS: atom_id res chain seq x y z
N MET A 1 73.22 18.85 13.32
CA MET A 1 72.29 19.90 13.77
C MET A 1 71.26 19.28 14.70
N GLN A 2 71.30 19.75 15.95
CA GLN A 2 70.31 19.68 17.04
C GLN A 2 69.60 18.36 17.39
N SER A 3 70.15 17.77 18.45
CA SER A 3 69.52 16.86 19.42
C SER A 3 68.42 17.53 20.25
N GLY A 4 67.29 16.83 20.40
CA GLY A 4 66.51 16.62 21.63
C GLY A 4 65.94 17.81 22.41
N ILE A 5 64.63 17.82 22.65
CA ILE A 5 64.02 18.34 23.88
C ILE A 5 62.92 17.39 24.36
N LYS A 6 63.01 17.08 25.65
CA LYS A 6 62.23 16.10 26.40
C LYS A 6 60.91 16.69 26.89
N LYS A 7 59.94 15.78 27.00
CA LYS A 7 58.67 15.85 27.74
C LYS A 7 58.83 16.57 29.10
N VAL A 8 58.03 17.61 29.35
CA VAL A 8 57.81 18.16 30.70
C VAL A 8 56.35 17.95 31.07
N LYS A 9 56.13 17.06 32.04
CA LYS A 9 54.87 16.88 32.76
C LYS A 9 54.75 18.03 33.76
N LYS A 10 53.63 18.74 33.79
CA LYS A 10 53.34 19.75 34.81
C LYS A 10 52.26 19.23 35.77
N CYS A 11 52.62 19.27 37.04
CA CYS A 11 51.85 18.81 38.20
C CYS A 11 50.64 19.71 38.53
N TRP A 12 49.61 19.05 39.08
CA TRP A 12 48.77 19.42 40.23
C TRP A 12 48.37 20.88 40.46
N LEU A 13 47.05 21.15 40.49
CA LEU A 13 46.45 21.93 41.58
C LEU A 13 44.94 21.66 41.76
N VAL A 14 44.65 21.09 42.92
CA VAL A 14 43.46 21.08 43.78
C VAL A 14 42.36 22.13 43.48
N ALA A 15 41.10 21.69 43.43
CA ALA A 15 39.94 22.40 44.00
C ALA A 15 38.69 21.52 44.05
N ALA A 16 38.55 20.72 45.12
CA ALA A 16 37.28 20.11 45.50
C ALA A 16 36.37 21.20 46.12
N LYS A 17 35.34 21.64 45.38
CA LYS A 17 34.31 22.53 45.91
C LYS A 17 33.24 21.71 46.65
N TRP A 18 33.22 21.91 47.96
CA TRP A 18 32.18 21.51 48.90
C TRP A 18 30.80 22.03 48.49
N LEU A 19 29.81 21.14 48.47
CA LEU A 19 28.38 21.50 48.49
C LEU A 19 27.88 21.44 49.94
N PRO A 20 27.09 22.42 50.42
CA PRO A 20 26.58 22.43 51.79
C PRO A 20 25.49 21.36 52.01
N CYS A 21 25.63 20.60 53.10
CA CYS A 21 24.63 19.71 53.65
C CYS A 21 23.40 20.49 54.12
N GLY A 22 22.28 20.38 53.39
CA GLY A 22 20.96 20.80 53.87
C GLY A 22 20.35 19.80 54.87
N PRO A 23 19.45 20.26 55.76
CA PRO A 23 18.86 19.44 56.82
C PRO A 23 17.96 18.34 56.25
N LYS A 24 18.15 17.10 56.74
CA LYS A 24 17.35 15.93 56.33
C LYS A 24 15.99 15.93 57.05
N THR A 25 14.95 16.44 56.39
CA THR A 25 13.56 16.32 56.86
C THR A 25 13.00 14.94 56.50
N LYS A 26 12.80 14.08 57.51
CA LYS A 26 12.20 12.74 57.36
C LYS A 26 10.68 12.84 57.23
N LYS A 27 10.13 13.27 56.09
CA LYS A 27 8.67 13.22 55.83
C LYS A 27 8.25 13.33 54.35
N THR A 28 9.03 12.84 53.37
CA THR A 28 8.71 12.99 51.92
C THR A 28 8.86 11.74 51.06
N ASN A 29 9.03 10.55 51.67
CA ASN A 29 9.28 9.32 50.91
C ASN A 29 8.03 8.71 50.25
N ILE A 30 6.82 9.00 50.75
CA ILE A 30 5.57 8.44 50.20
C ILE A 30 5.11 9.23 48.96
N LEU A 31 5.13 10.57 49.02
CA LEU A 31 4.81 11.41 47.85
C LEU A 31 5.81 11.20 46.70
N ARG A 32 7.11 11.02 46.98
CA ARG A 32 8.10 10.70 45.95
C ARG A 32 7.85 9.33 45.32
N ARG A 33 7.45 8.32 46.09
CA ARG A 33 7.13 6.98 45.58
C ARG A 33 5.85 6.97 44.73
N LEU A 34 4.83 7.73 45.13
CA LEU A 34 3.61 7.92 44.34
C LEU A 34 3.91 8.69 43.04
N PHE A 35 4.75 9.72 43.08
CA PHE A 35 5.18 10.44 41.87
C PHE A 35 5.95 9.54 40.88
N ILE A 36 6.86 8.70 41.38
CA ILE A 36 7.63 7.77 40.53
C ILE A 36 6.71 6.69 39.93
N SER A 37 5.75 6.18 40.71
CA SER A 37 4.78 5.17 40.24
C SER A 37 3.77 5.74 39.23
N ILE A 38 3.25 6.95 39.46
CA ILE A 38 2.32 7.63 38.54
C ILE A 38 3.05 8.03 37.24
N SER A 39 4.31 8.47 37.32
CA SER A 39 5.14 8.74 36.15
C SER A 39 5.42 7.46 35.34
N PHE A 40 5.65 6.33 36.01
CA PHE A 40 5.85 5.03 35.34
C PHE A 40 4.55 4.54 34.68
N PHE A 41 3.39 4.75 35.30
CA PHE A 41 2.09 4.32 34.77
C PHE A 41 1.60 5.22 33.61
N LEU A 42 1.89 6.52 33.66
CA LEU A 42 1.55 7.47 32.59
C LEU A 42 2.44 7.30 31.33
N CYS A 43 3.62 6.68 31.47
CA CYS A 43 4.55 6.41 30.36
C CYS A 43 4.23 5.10 29.59
N VAL A 44 3.32 4.26 30.11
CA VAL A 44 2.87 3.00 29.47
C VAL A 44 1.49 3.21 28.78
N LEU A 45 1.24 4.41 28.25
CA LEU A 45 0.18 4.56 27.26
C LEU A 45 0.70 4.05 25.92
N PRO A 46 0.05 3.06 25.27
CA PRO A 46 0.41 2.67 23.93
C PRO A 46 0.14 3.86 23.03
N GLN A 47 1.20 4.59 22.67
CA GLN A 47 1.12 5.55 21.59
C GLN A 47 0.74 4.75 20.35
N GLY A 48 -0.54 4.82 19.97
CA GLY A 48 -1.01 4.26 18.72
C GLY A 48 -0.14 4.85 17.62
N PHE A 49 0.69 4.02 16.99
CA PHE A 49 1.46 4.40 15.83
C PHE A 49 0.47 4.64 14.67
N SER A 50 -0.13 5.83 14.63
CA SER A 50 -0.74 6.34 13.41
C SER A 50 0.42 6.64 12.47
N GLN A 51 0.73 5.70 11.56
CA GLN A 51 1.67 5.99 10.48
C GLN A 51 0.98 7.05 9.61
N PRO A 52 1.49 8.29 9.55
CA PRO A 52 0.98 9.24 8.58
C PRO A 52 1.08 8.59 7.21
N ALA A 53 0.01 8.65 6.42
CA ALA A 53 -0.03 8.24 5.03
C ALA A 53 0.99 9.09 4.26
N THR A 54 2.24 8.66 4.33
CA THR A 54 3.38 9.46 3.94
C THR A 54 3.53 9.29 2.45
N ARG A 55 3.03 10.29 1.74
CA ARG A 55 3.32 10.52 0.35
C ARG A 55 4.82 10.73 0.22
N GLN A 56 5.50 9.84 -0.49
CA GLN A 56 6.94 9.87 -0.68
C GLN A 56 7.26 10.12 -2.15
N ARG A 57 8.25 10.95 -2.45
CA ARG A 57 8.74 11.19 -3.81
C ARG A 57 10.19 10.79 -3.94
N GLY A 58 10.57 10.29 -5.10
CA GLY A 58 11.96 9.94 -5.41
C GLY A 58 12.10 9.20 -6.73
N ASN A 59 13.29 8.73 -7.04
CA ASN A 59 13.52 7.98 -8.27
C ASN A 59 13.08 6.53 -8.12
N ALA A 60 12.41 6.01 -9.13
CA ALA A 60 12.13 4.60 -9.30
C ALA A 60 13.05 3.99 -10.35
N SER A 61 13.64 2.84 -10.02
CA SER A 61 14.28 1.93 -10.95
C SER A 61 13.46 0.64 -11.09
N TYR A 62 13.96 -0.34 -11.82
CA TYR A 62 13.30 -1.63 -11.99
C TYR A 62 14.31 -2.79 -12.02
N TYR A 63 13.84 -3.99 -11.68
CA TYR A 63 14.68 -5.19 -11.70
C TYR A 63 15.07 -5.62 -13.12
N ALA A 64 16.35 -5.98 -13.28
CA ALA A 64 16.84 -6.60 -14.52
C ALA A 64 16.28 -8.03 -14.70
N ASP A 65 16.19 -8.49 -15.95
CA ASP A 65 15.62 -9.80 -16.30
C ASP A 65 16.29 -10.99 -15.59
N ARG A 66 17.59 -10.88 -15.27
CA ARG A 66 18.37 -11.91 -14.56
C ARG A 66 17.90 -12.21 -13.13
N PHE A 67 17.07 -11.35 -12.54
CA PHE A 67 16.56 -11.55 -11.19
C PHE A 67 15.36 -12.50 -11.16
N HIS A 68 14.77 -12.81 -12.33
CA HIS A 68 13.64 -13.71 -12.43
C HIS A 68 13.94 -15.08 -11.77
N GLY A 69 13.01 -15.58 -10.97
CA GLY A 69 13.13 -16.83 -10.23
C GLY A 69 13.93 -16.75 -8.93
N ARG A 70 14.60 -15.63 -8.63
CA ARG A 70 15.33 -15.47 -7.36
C ARG A 70 14.38 -15.24 -6.19
N LEU A 71 14.74 -15.75 -5.03
CA LEU A 71 13.98 -15.52 -3.80
C LEU A 71 14.03 -14.04 -3.40
N MET A 72 12.85 -13.48 -3.14
CA MET A 72 12.67 -12.15 -2.55
C MET A 72 12.62 -12.24 -1.02
N SER A 73 12.64 -11.09 -0.34
CA SER A 73 12.57 -11.01 1.12
C SER A 73 11.28 -11.57 1.73
N ASN A 74 10.20 -11.70 0.96
CA ASN A 74 8.98 -12.40 1.39
C ASN A 74 9.05 -13.93 1.27
N GLY A 75 10.19 -14.49 0.84
CA GLY A 75 10.41 -15.92 0.65
C GLY A 75 9.83 -16.49 -0.65
N LYS A 76 9.20 -15.67 -1.51
CA LYS A 76 8.66 -16.11 -2.80
C LYS A 76 9.65 -15.79 -3.94
N PRO A 77 9.69 -16.60 -5.01
CA PRO A 77 10.50 -16.28 -6.19
C PRO A 77 9.94 -15.08 -6.94
N TYR A 78 10.83 -14.23 -7.45
CA TYR A 78 10.49 -13.04 -8.23
C TYR A 78 9.99 -13.40 -9.63
N HIS A 79 8.79 -12.92 -9.98
CA HIS A 79 8.27 -12.96 -11.35
C HIS A 79 8.31 -11.56 -11.98
N ARG A 80 8.89 -11.46 -13.17
CA ARG A 80 9.02 -10.18 -13.88
C ARG A 80 7.67 -9.57 -14.29
N ASP A 81 6.69 -10.44 -14.49
CA ASP A 81 5.34 -10.09 -14.97
C ASP A 81 4.38 -9.75 -13.82
N SER A 82 4.81 -9.87 -12.56
CA SER A 82 3.98 -9.54 -11.39
C SER A 82 3.99 -8.04 -11.08
N MET A 83 2.91 -7.50 -10.52
CA MET A 83 2.84 -6.11 -10.04
C MET A 83 3.41 -5.98 -8.63
N THR A 84 4.73 -6.05 -8.55
CA THR A 84 5.47 -6.04 -7.28
C THR A 84 6.59 -5.01 -7.26
N CYS A 85 7.07 -4.68 -6.07
CA CYS A 85 8.17 -3.76 -5.86
C CYS A 85 9.00 -4.11 -4.62
N ALA A 86 10.20 -3.53 -4.54
CA ALA A 86 11.05 -3.52 -3.36
C ALA A 86 11.04 -2.15 -2.70
N HIS A 87 10.90 -2.15 -1.37
CA HIS A 87 10.95 -0.91 -0.59
C HIS A 87 11.62 -1.12 0.78
N LEU A 88 12.36 -0.10 1.24
CA LEU A 88 13.14 -0.16 2.49
C LEU A 88 12.24 -0.14 3.74
N ARG A 89 11.25 0.77 3.77
CA ARG A 89 10.49 1.10 4.99
C ARG A 89 9.08 0.49 5.08
N TYR A 90 8.31 0.50 3.99
CA TYR A 90 6.96 -0.09 4.01
C TYR A 90 6.98 -1.58 4.37
N PRO A 91 6.03 -2.09 5.18
CA PRO A 91 5.92 -3.52 5.46
C PRO A 91 5.77 -4.37 4.20
N LEU A 92 6.24 -5.62 4.25
CA LEU A 92 5.99 -6.57 3.16
C LEU A 92 4.48 -6.86 3.09
N GLY A 93 3.94 -6.98 1.88
CA GLY A 93 2.52 -7.19 1.61
C GLY A 93 1.69 -5.90 1.52
N THR A 94 2.24 -4.75 1.91
CA THR A 94 1.59 -3.45 1.71
C THR A 94 1.42 -3.16 0.23
N TRP A 95 0.28 -2.60 -0.14
CA TRP A 95 0.05 -2.11 -1.49
C TRP A 95 0.40 -0.63 -1.56
N LEU A 96 1.07 -0.26 -2.64
CA LEU A 96 1.47 1.11 -2.94
C LEU A 96 0.90 1.51 -4.28
N HIS A 97 0.38 2.72 -4.33
CA HIS A 97 0.05 3.41 -5.55
C HIS A 97 1.26 4.24 -5.97
N VAL A 98 1.76 4.00 -7.18
CA VAL A 98 2.96 4.63 -7.72
C VAL A 98 2.59 5.40 -8.96
N ARG A 99 2.87 6.70 -8.94
CA ARG A 99 2.60 7.64 -10.03
C ARG A 99 3.89 8.16 -10.63
N ASN A 100 4.06 8.02 -11.93
CA ASN A 100 5.16 8.64 -12.66
C ASN A 100 4.84 10.14 -12.86
N LEU A 101 5.70 11.00 -12.31
CA LEU A 101 5.49 12.46 -12.32
C LEU A 101 5.68 13.09 -13.70
N SER A 102 6.35 12.40 -14.63
CA SER A 102 6.65 12.92 -15.96
C SER A 102 5.51 12.74 -16.97
N ASN A 103 4.79 11.62 -16.90
CA ASN A 103 3.73 11.27 -17.85
C ASN A 103 2.35 11.08 -17.21
N GLY A 104 2.25 11.16 -15.87
CA GLY A 104 1.01 10.99 -15.13
C GLY A 104 0.48 9.55 -15.08
N ARG A 105 1.24 8.56 -15.57
CA ARG A 105 0.83 7.15 -15.51
C ARG A 105 0.95 6.62 -14.09
N GLU A 106 0.09 5.68 -13.76
CA GLU A 106 -0.07 5.15 -12.40
C GLU A 106 -0.16 3.63 -12.42
N VAL A 107 0.35 2.99 -11.37
CA VAL A 107 0.26 1.54 -11.17
C VAL A 107 0.14 1.23 -9.68
N ASN A 108 -0.60 0.18 -9.34
CA ASN A 108 -0.67 -0.34 -7.98
C ASN A 108 0.24 -1.57 -7.87
N VAL A 109 1.17 -1.54 -6.92
CA VAL A 109 2.17 -2.60 -6.72
C VAL A 109 2.20 -3.06 -5.27
N GLN A 110 2.48 -4.34 -5.07
CA GLN A 110 2.69 -4.91 -3.74
C GLN A 110 4.16 -4.88 -3.34
N VAL A 111 4.46 -4.53 -2.10
CA VAL A 111 5.82 -4.61 -1.54
C VAL A 111 6.15 -6.07 -1.25
N THR A 112 7.06 -6.67 -2.01
CA THR A 112 7.45 -8.09 -1.84
C THR A 112 8.90 -8.27 -1.45
N ASP A 113 9.73 -7.24 -1.63
CA ASP A 113 11.17 -7.33 -1.39
C ASP A 113 11.70 -6.10 -0.61
N ARG A 114 12.93 -6.22 -0.11
CA ARG A 114 13.67 -5.15 0.56
C ARG A 114 14.72 -4.54 -0.36
N GLY A 115 14.91 -3.23 -0.21
CA GLY A 115 15.73 -2.42 -1.09
C GLY A 115 14.91 -1.24 -1.63
N PRO A 116 15.40 -0.49 -2.62
CA PRO A 116 16.80 -0.45 -3.06
C PRO A 116 17.74 0.02 -1.94
N TYR A 117 18.94 -0.57 -1.85
CA TYR A 117 19.96 -0.13 -0.87
C TYR A 117 20.76 1.10 -1.35
N SER A 118 20.60 1.46 -2.63
CA SER A 118 21.17 2.68 -3.19
C SER A 118 20.36 3.89 -2.76
N ARG A 119 21.03 4.93 -2.24
CA ARG A 119 20.39 6.21 -1.88
C ARG A 119 19.80 6.96 -3.07
N LYS A 120 20.09 6.54 -4.31
CA LYS A 120 19.59 7.18 -5.53
C LYS A 120 18.13 6.87 -5.82
N PHE A 121 17.63 5.72 -5.34
CA PHE A 121 16.31 5.20 -5.65
C PHE A 121 15.51 5.01 -4.38
N VAL A 122 14.21 5.25 -4.47
CA VAL A 122 13.27 5.03 -3.36
C VAL A 122 12.56 3.70 -3.50
N ILE A 123 12.36 3.23 -4.74
CA ILE A 123 11.61 2.02 -5.05
C ILE A 123 12.24 1.31 -6.26
N ASP A 124 12.32 -0.01 -6.19
CA ASP A 124 12.64 -0.87 -7.34
C ASP A 124 11.37 -1.59 -7.78
N LEU A 125 10.92 -1.33 -9.00
CA LEU A 125 9.70 -1.90 -9.57
C LEU A 125 9.98 -3.23 -10.26
N SER A 126 8.95 -4.06 -10.39
CA SER A 126 8.97 -5.17 -11.33
C SER A 126 9.04 -4.68 -12.77
N ARG A 127 9.42 -5.57 -13.70
CA ARG A 127 9.51 -5.22 -15.12
C ARG A 127 8.14 -4.90 -15.72
N ALA A 128 7.09 -5.61 -15.32
CA ALA A 128 5.71 -5.30 -15.72
C ALA A 128 5.27 -3.92 -15.23
N ALA A 129 5.45 -3.62 -13.93
CA ALA A 129 5.07 -2.31 -13.38
C ALA A 129 5.83 -1.16 -14.03
N ALA A 130 7.14 -1.34 -14.29
CA ALA A 130 7.95 -0.36 -14.99
C ALA A 130 7.53 -0.16 -16.46
N ARG A 131 6.99 -1.19 -17.11
CA ARG A 131 6.44 -1.11 -18.47
C ARG A 131 5.17 -0.26 -18.48
N GLU A 132 4.26 -0.49 -17.54
CA GLU A 132 3.02 0.29 -17.44
C GLU A 132 3.29 1.77 -17.17
N LEU A 133 4.25 2.06 -16.28
CA LEU A 133 4.68 3.43 -15.99
C LEU A 133 5.55 4.09 -17.08
N ASP A 134 5.92 3.35 -18.13
CA ASP A 134 6.82 3.80 -19.21
C ASP A 134 8.19 4.28 -18.69
N ILE A 135 8.79 3.50 -17.81
CA ILE A 135 10.12 3.76 -17.23
C ILE A 135 11.21 2.97 -17.97
N ILE A 136 10.87 1.86 -18.62
CA ILE A 136 11.83 0.93 -19.24
C ILE A 136 12.74 1.65 -20.25
N THR A 137 12.17 2.49 -21.10
CA THR A 137 12.86 3.25 -22.16
C THR A 137 13.92 4.20 -21.61
N TYR A 138 13.72 4.69 -20.39
CA TYR A 138 14.59 5.69 -19.77
C TYR A 138 15.48 5.15 -18.64
N GLY A 139 15.27 3.90 -18.22
CA GLY A 139 15.97 3.28 -17.11
C GLY A 139 15.38 3.65 -15.74
N PHE A 140 15.20 4.94 -15.46
CA PHE A 140 14.62 5.43 -14.21
C PHE A 140 13.83 6.74 -14.40
N ARG A 141 12.87 6.98 -13.50
CA ARG A 141 12.04 8.20 -13.48
C ARG A 141 11.67 8.63 -12.07
N GLN A 142 11.31 9.90 -11.90
CA GLN A 142 10.80 10.40 -10.64
C GLN A 142 9.34 9.99 -10.46
N VAL A 143 9.04 9.40 -9.31
CA VAL A 143 7.71 8.90 -8.97
C VAL A 143 7.24 9.47 -7.64
N GLU A 144 5.93 9.44 -7.46
CA GLU A 144 5.24 9.68 -6.20
C GLU A 144 4.61 8.37 -5.74
N ILE A 145 4.80 8.04 -4.46
CA ILE A 145 4.37 6.81 -3.83
C ILE A 145 3.39 7.16 -2.72
N THR A 146 2.24 6.50 -2.71
CA THR A 146 1.24 6.63 -1.66
C THR A 146 0.75 5.26 -1.23
N PRO A 147 0.51 5.01 0.06
CA PRO A 147 -0.14 3.77 0.50
C PRO A 147 -1.48 3.58 -0.21
N PHE A 148 -1.71 2.38 -0.73
CA PHE A 148 -2.95 1.98 -1.38
C PHE A 148 -3.62 0.89 -0.55
N ILE A 149 -4.91 1.03 -0.29
CA ILE A 149 -5.72 0.00 0.33
C ILE A 149 -6.64 -0.54 -0.77
N PRO A 150 -6.41 -1.76 -1.28
CA PRO A 150 -7.33 -2.33 -2.26
C PRO A 150 -8.71 -2.45 -1.62
N ALA A 151 -9.76 -2.11 -2.38
CA ALA A 151 -11.12 -2.32 -1.94
C ALA A 151 -11.29 -3.81 -1.61
N ARG A 152 -11.42 -4.13 -0.32
CA ARG A 152 -11.85 -5.46 0.08
C ARG A 152 -13.32 -5.54 -0.30
N VAL A 153 -13.65 -6.34 -1.31
CA VAL A 153 -15.03 -6.80 -1.46
C VAL A 153 -15.36 -7.47 -0.13
N PRO A 154 -16.36 -7.01 0.64
CA PRO A 154 -16.73 -7.65 1.88
C PRO A 154 -17.37 -9.00 1.51
N TYR A 155 -16.55 -10.01 1.26
CA TYR A 155 -16.99 -11.38 1.37
C TYR A 155 -17.26 -11.62 2.86
N LEU A 156 -18.39 -12.25 3.18
CA LEU A 156 -18.77 -12.67 4.53
C LEU A 156 -17.61 -13.50 5.12
N ILE A 157 -16.86 -12.91 6.06
CA ILE A 157 -15.68 -13.52 6.67
C ILE A 157 -16.03 -14.83 7.39
N GLU A 158 -17.26 -14.92 7.90
CA GLU A 158 -17.79 -16.14 8.48
C GLU A 158 -18.58 -16.91 7.41
N PRO A 159 -18.19 -18.14 7.06
CA PRO A 159 -19.15 -19.07 6.49
C PRO A 159 -20.18 -19.31 7.60
N SER A 160 -21.32 -18.63 7.56
CA SER A 160 -22.45 -19.06 8.37
C SER A 160 -22.73 -20.52 7.97
N SER A 161 -22.48 -21.45 8.88
CA SER A 161 -22.83 -22.86 8.71
C SER A 161 -24.34 -23.04 8.48
N GLU A 162 -25.10 -22.04 8.91
CA GLU A 162 -26.46 -21.78 8.49
C GLU A 162 -26.44 -21.32 7.02
N ARG A 163 -26.61 -22.28 6.11
CA ARG A 163 -27.09 -21.94 4.77
C ARG A 163 -28.42 -21.21 4.96
N PRO A 164 -28.63 -20.03 4.35
CA PRO A 164 -29.98 -19.50 4.26
C PRO A 164 -30.83 -20.56 3.54
N GLU A 165 -31.84 -21.08 4.24
CA GLU A 165 -32.84 -21.91 3.61
C GLU A 165 -33.55 -21.04 2.59
N LEU A 166 -33.19 -21.22 1.32
CA LEU A 166 -33.90 -20.61 0.21
C LEU A 166 -35.27 -21.26 0.15
N SER A 167 -36.24 -20.70 0.87
CA SER A 167 -37.64 -20.97 0.59
C SER A 167 -37.96 -20.30 -0.74
N LEU A 168 -37.86 -21.08 -1.81
CA LEU A 168 -38.58 -20.77 -3.05
C LEU A 168 -40.07 -20.82 -2.68
N GLY A 169 -40.61 -19.68 -2.29
CA GLY A 169 -42.03 -19.45 -2.33
C GLY A 169 -42.43 -19.53 -3.79
N PHE A 170 -42.80 -20.73 -4.25
CA PHE A 170 -43.63 -20.86 -5.42
C PHE A 170 -44.95 -20.22 -5.01
N SER A 171 -45.14 -18.95 -5.35
CA SER A 171 -46.49 -18.47 -5.45
C SER A 171 -47.08 -19.16 -6.69
N ASP A 172 -48.20 -19.85 -6.51
CA ASP A 172 -48.99 -20.45 -7.61
C ASP A 172 -49.64 -19.36 -8.49
N ASP A 173 -49.08 -18.15 -8.49
CA ASP A 173 -49.47 -17.05 -9.35
C ASP A 173 -48.92 -17.36 -10.75
N GLU A 174 -49.72 -18.11 -11.49
CA GLU A 174 -49.61 -18.45 -12.94
C GLU A 174 -49.47 -17.23 -13.89
N ASP A 175 -49.13 -16.04 -13.36
CA ASP A 175 -49.03 -14.78 -14.07
C ASP A 175 -47.60 -14.30 -14.31
N PHE A 176 -46.57 -14.92 -13.71
CA PHE A 176 -45.18 -14.45 -13.84
C PHE A 176 -44.60 -14.61 -15.26
N PHE A 177 -45.13 -15.55 -16.04
CA PHE A 177 -44.72 -15.82 -17.42
C PHE A 177 -45.78 -15.47 -18.46
N LYS A 178 -46.59 -14.43 -18.23
CA LYS A 178 -47.37 -13.88 -19.34
C LYS A 178 -46.43 -13.16 -20.30
N PRO A 179 -46.19 -13.67 -21.52
CA PRO A 179 -45.47 -12.90 -22.51
C PRO A 179 -46.19 -11.55 -22.66
N TYR A 180 -45.43 -10.45 -22.58
CA TYR A 180 -45.98 -9.12 -22.79
C TYR A 180 -46.80 -9.14 -24.08
N LYS A 181 -48.12 -8.98 -23.97
CA LYS A 181 -49.00 -8.93 -25.13
C LYS A 181 -48.63 -7.66 -25.87
N ILE A 182 -47.90 -7.81 -26.97
CA ILE A 182 -47.67 -6.72 -27.92
C ILE A 182 -49.06 -6.30 -28.39
N ASP A 183 -49.50 -5.14 -27.95
CA ASP A 183 -50.74 -4.52 -28.40
C ASP A 183 -50.61 -4.13 -29.88
N ASP A 184 -51.72 -4.16 -30.61
CA ASP A 184 -51.72 -3.95 -32.06
C ASP A 184 -51.18 -2.57 -32.47
N SER A 185 -51.06 -1.62 -31.52
CA SER A 185 -50.41 -0.32 -31.71
C SER A 185 -48.92 -0.43 -32.07
N LEU A 186 -48.19 -1.40 -31.50
CA LEU A 186 -46.77 -1.63 -31.78
C LEU A 186 -46.54 -2.37 -33.11
N ARG A 187 -47.53 -3.12 -33.60
CA ARG A 187 -47.46 -3.79 -34.92
C ARG A 187 -47.57 -2.80 -36.06
N GLU A 188 -48.34 -1.74 -35.88
CA GLU A 188 -48.50 -0.68 -36.88
C GLU A 188 -47.22 0.17 -37.05
N VAL A 189 -46.49 0.42 -35.95
CA VAL A 189 -45.18 1.10 -35.99
C VAL A 189 -44.13 0.27 -36.74
N LEU A 190 -44.10 -1.05 -36.52
CA LEU A 190 -43.15 -1.95 -37.19
C LEU A 190 -43.44 -2.15 -38.69
N HIS A 191 -44.68 -1.95 -39.14
CA HIS A 191 -45.04 -2.07 -40.57
C HIS A 191 -44.70 -0.83 -41.39
N ASN A 192 -44.70 0.36 -40.78
CA ASN A 192 -44.47 1.62 -41.49
C ASN A 192 -43.00 2.07 -41.50
N ASP A 193 -42.13 1.40 -40.74
CA ASP A 193 -40.73 1.78 -40.64
C ASP A 193 -39.88 1.13 -41.75
N THR A 194 -39.90 1.76 -42.94
CA THR A 194 -39.13 1.35 -44.13
C THR A 194 -37.62 1.21 -43.86
N THR A 195 -37.11 1.89 -42.83
CA THR A 195 -35.70 1.88 -42.43
C THR A 195 -35.27 0.52 -41.85
N LEU A 196 -36.15 -0.15 -41.10
CA LEU A 196 -35.85 -1.46 -40.50
C LEU A 196 -35.90 -2.59 -41.53
N LEU A 197 -36.83 -2.52 -42.48
CA LEU A 197 -36.91 -3.45 -43.61
C LEU A 197 -35.61 -3.46 -44.44
N HIS A 198 -35.02 -2.29 -44.68
CA HIS A 198 -33.72 -2.19 -45.37
C HIS A 198 -32.58 -2.83 -44.56
N ARG A 199 -32.58 -2.66 -43.23
CA ARG A 199 -31.57 -3.22 -42.32
C ARG A 199 -31.66 -4.75 -42.26
N VAL A 200 -32.86 -5.31 -42.17
CA VAL A 200 -33.11 -6.77 -42.16
C VAL A 200 -32.74 -7.39 -43.50
N LYS A 201 -33.06 -6.76 -44.64
CA LYS A 201 -32.63 -7.21 -45.97
C LYS A 201 -31.10 -7.22 -46.11
N ARG A 202 -30.42 -6.22 -45.55
CA ARG A 202 -28.94 -6.13 -45.56
C ARG A 202 -28.30 -7.25 -44.74
N ILE A 203 -28.85 -7.56 -43.56
CA ILE A 203 -28.38 -8.65 -42.69
C ILE A 203 -28.56 -10.01 -43.38
N LYS A 204 -29.74 -10.27 -43.97
CA LYS A 204 -29.98 -11.53 -44.70
C LYS A 204 -29.08 -11.70 -45.93
N LYS A 205 -28.63 -10.60 -46.56
CA LYS A 205 -27.68 -10.64 -47.68
C LYS A 205 -26.24 -10.93 -47.22
N LEU A 206 -25.87 -10.55 -46.00
CA LEU A 206 -24.53 -10.83 -45.42
C LEU A 206 -24.42 -12.25 -44.85
N ALA A 207 -25.55 -12.87 -44.51
CA ALA A 207 -25.61 -14.22 -43.96
C ALA A 207 -25.65 -15.34 -45.03
N LYS A 208 -25.47 -14.99 -46.31
CA LYS A 208 -25.48 -15.92 -47.45
C LYS A 208 -24.19 -15.76 -48.24
#